data_AF-A0A1Y0FZG5-F1
#
_entry.id   AF-A0A1Y0FZG5-F1
#
_cell.length_a   1.000
_cell.length_b   1.000
_cell.length_c   1.000
_cell.angle_alpha   90.00
_cell.angle_beta   90.00
_cell.angle_gamma   90.00
#
_symmetry.space_group_name_H-M   'P 1'
#
loop_
_entity.id
_entity.type
_entity.pdbx_description
1 polymer ?
#
loop_
_entity_poly.entity_id
_entity_poly.type
_entity_poly.pdbx_seq_one_letter_code
_entity_poly.pdbx_strand_id
1 'polypeptide(L)'
;MAKRLIYSILILLLLSALAAGAIYFYSSSIHWKSLAATESPNGELSVKSYAYGSDGNRHAPYGTYIFLNQKYEFSNPKGHVIFAGYCENEPKFYWLSDSQLAIKCKLQKEHIRTLASKAYGVSIVFEAE
;
A
#
# COMPACT_ATOMS: atom_id res chain seq x y z
N MET A 1 36.01 36.03 13.22
CA MET A 1 34.82 35.59 14.00
C MET A 1 33.58 35.39 13.13
N ALA A 2 33.18 36.38 12.31
CA ALA A 2 31.99 36.30 11.46
C ALA A 2 31.93 35.07 10.52
N LYS A 3 33.05 34.69 9.87
CA LYS A 3 33.09 33.52 8.98
C LYS A 3 32.72 32.21 9.69
N ARG A 4 33.21 31.99 10.93
CA ARG A 4 32.87 30.81 11.73
C ARG A 4 31.39 30.79 12.12
N LEU A 5 30.83 31.96 12.44
CA LEU A 5 29.40 32.11 12.74
C LEU A 5 28.53 31.77 11.51
N ILE A 6 28.92 32.25 10.32
CA ILE A 6 28.22 31.98 9.06
C ILE A 6 28.25 30.48 8.73
N TYR A 7 29.39 29.80 8.89
CA TYR A 7 29.47 28.36 8.67
C TYR A 7 28.58 27.57 9.65
N SER A 8 28.55 27.94 10.93
CA SER A 8 27.68 27.29 11.91
C SER A 8 26.20 27.45 11.57
N ILE A 9 25.77 28.63 11.09
CA ILE A 9 24.39 28.88 10.67
C ILE A 9 24.03 28.04 9.43
N LEU A 10 24.92 27.98 8.43
CA LEU A 10 24.70 27.17 7.23
C LEU A 10 24.59 25.68 7.55
N ILE A 11 25.42 25.16 8.46
CA ILE A 11 25.35 23.76 8.92
C ILE A 11 24.01 23.51 9.62
N LEU A 12 23.58 24.43 10.48
CA LEU A 12 22.32 24.28 11.21
C LEU A 12 21.09 24.26 10.28
N LEU A 13 21.10 25.11 9.24
CA LEU A 13 20.07 25.14 8.21
C LEU A 13 20.07 23.87 7.34
N LEU A 14 21.25 23.34 7.02
CA LEU A 14 21.35 22.08 6.28
C LEU A 14 20.78 20.91 7.10
N LEU A 15 21.12 20.85 8.39
CA LEU A 15 20.63 19.81 9.29
C LEU A 15 19.12 19.90 9.51
N SER A 16 18.56 21.10 9.64
CA SER A 16 17.11 21.27 9.78
C SER A 16 16.36 20.86 8.50
N ALA A 17 16.90 21.19 7.32
CA ALA A 17 16.33 20.75 6.05
C ALA A 17 16.38 19.22 5.88
N LEU A 18 17.49 18.59 6.27
CA LEU A 18 17.62 17.13 6.27
C LEU A 18 16.62 16.46 7.22
N ALA A 19 16.47 16.99 8.44
CA ALA A 19 15.52 16.48 9.41
C ALA A 19 14.07 16.63 8.93
N ALA A 20 13.70 17.78 8.37
CA ALA A 20 12.39 18.00 7.79
C ALA A 20 12.10 17.05 6.62
N GLY A 21 13.09 16.83 5.75
CA GLY A 21 13.00 15.85 4.66
C GLY A 21 12.76 14.43 5.19
N ALA A 22 13.54 14.00 6.18
CA ALA A 22 13.37 12.69 6.80
C ALA A 22 11.97 12.50 7.41
N ILE A 23 11.46 13.50 8.16
CA ILE A 23 10.12 13.48 8.74
C ILE A 23 9.04 13.37 7.66
N TYR A 24 9.17 14.13 6.57
CA TYR A 24 8.23 14.08 5.46
C TYR A 24 8.15 12.68 4.85
N PHE A 25 9.29 12.07 4.51
CA PHE A 25 9.32 10.72 3.96
C PHE A 25 8.75 9.68 4.93
N TYR A 26 9.05 9.78 6.23
CA TYR A 26 8.58 8.83 7.24
C TYR A 26 7.08 8.95 7.52
N SER A 27 6.50 10.15 7.42
CA SER A 27 5.06 10.36 7.66
C SER A 27 4.18 9.60 6.66
N SER A 28 4.62 9.49 5.40
CA SER A 28 3.82 8.86 4.33
C SER A 28 3.67 7.34 4.49
N SER A 29 4.64 6.68 5.15
CA SER A 29 4.68 5.23 5.37
C SER A 29 4.05 4.79 6.69
N ILE A 30 3.95 5.66 7.69
CA ILE A 30 3.34 5.33 9.00
C ILE A 30 1.88 4.87 8.87
N HIS A 31 1.15 5.38 7.89
CA HIS A 31 -0.26 5.04 7.73
C HIS A 31 -0.51 3.67 7.11
N TRP A 32 0.51 2.99 6.60
CA TRP A 32 0.36 1.72 5.90
C TRP A 32 1.00 0.59 6.70
N LYS A 33 0.19 -0.35 7.14
CA LYS A 33 0.66 -1.58 7.79
C LYS A 33 0.52 -2.74 6.82
N SER A 34 1.64 -3.34 6.42
CA SER A 34 1.64 -4.58 5.63
C SER A 34 0.99 -5.71 6.41
N LEU A 35 0.13 -6.48 5.77
CA LEU A 35 -0.58 -7.62 6.38
C LEU A 35 -0.05 -8.94 5.80
N ALA A 36 -0.31 -9.17 4.52
CA ALA A 36 0.11 -10.38 3.80
C ALA A 36 0.64 -10.07 2.41
N ALA A 37 1.43 -10.98 1.85
CA ALA A 37 1.90 -10.93 0.47
C ALA A 37 1.98 -12.34 -0.14
N THR A 38 1.79 -12.43 -1.46
CA THR A 38 2.00 -13.67 -2.23
C THR A 38 2.47 -13.32 -3.65
N GLU A 39 3.09 -14.28 -4.33
CA GLU A 39 3.55 -14.14 -5.71
C GLU A 39 2.66 -14.95 -6.64
N SER A 40 2.55 -14.53 -7.91
CA SER A 40 1.89 -15.33 -8.93
C SER A 40 2.62 -16.64 -9.15
N PRO A 41 1.95 -17.71 -9.63
CA PRO A 41 2.61 -19.00 -9.83
C PRO A 41 3.78 -18.93 -10.81
N ASN A 42 3.70 -18.05 -11.82
CA ASN A 42 4.80 -17.74 -12.73
C ASN A 42 5.85 -16.73 -12.19
N GLY A 43 5.63 -16.13 -11.01
CA GLY A 43 6.57 -15.21 -10.35
C GLY A 43 6.73 -13.83 -11.02
N GLU A 44 5.85 -13.45 -11.93
CA GLU A 44 5.88 -12.15 -12.63
C GLU A 44 5.12 -11.03 -11.90
N LEU A 45 4.19 -11.42 -11.03
CA LEU A 45 3.35 -10.50 -10.27
C LEU A 45 3.43 -10.81 -8.78
N SER A 46 3.23 -9.78 -7.96
CA SER A 46 3.04 -9.93 -6.53
C SER A 46 1.77 -9.26 -6.07
N VAL A 47 1.10 -9.86 -5.10
CA VAL A 47 -0.08 -9.31 -4.45
C VAL A 47 0.31 -8.99 -3.02
N LYS A 48 -0.03 -7.78 -2.56
CA LYS A 48 0.25 -7.33 -1.21
C LYS A 48 -0.97 -6.66 -0.62
N SER A 49 -1.27 -6.99 0.63
CA SER A 49 -2.36 -6.38 1.39
C SER A 49 -1.83 -5.46 2.47
N TYR A 50 -2.55 -4.38 2.71
CA TYR A 50 -2.21 -3.39 3.71
C TYR A 50 -3.46 -2.91 4.44
N ALA A 51 -3.33 -2.67 5.74
CA ALA A 51 -4.27 -1.83 6.48
C ALA A 51 -3.82 -0.37 6.36
N TYR A 52 -4.77 0.51 6.04
CA TYR A 52 -4.54 1.96 6.04
C TYR A 52 -5.07 2.56 7.35
N GLY A 53 -4.27 3.38 8.03
CA GLY A 53 -4.55 3.90 9.37
C GLY A 53 -4.88 5.39 9.43
N SER A 54 -5.39 5.99 8.35
CA SER A 54 -5.75 7.41 8.30
C SER A 54 -7.08 7.63 7.58
N ASP A 55 -7.71 8.76 7.91
CA ASP A 55 -8.87 9.38 7.30
C ASP A 55 -8.60 10.05 5.94
N GLY A 56 -7.37 9.94 5.42
CA GLY A 56 -6.97 10.58 4.16
C GLY A 56 -7.88 10.22 2.97
N ASN A 57 -7.92 11.11 1.97
CA ASN A 57 -8.70 10.96 0.73
C ASN A 57 -8.20 9.80 -0.14
N ARG A 58 -8.49 8.58 0.30
CA ARG A 58 -8.17 7.31 -0.34
C ARG A 58 -9.44 6.50 -0.51
N HIS A 59 -9.37 5.40 -1.26
CA HIS A 59 -10.53 4.61 -1.66
C HIS A 59 -11.34 4.09 -0.46
N ALA A 60 -10.66 3.61 0.59
CA ALA A 60 -11.22 3.15 1.86
C ALA A 60 -10.40 3.69 3.07
N PRO A 61 -10.77 4.84 3.67
CA PRO A 61 -10.13 5.35 4.88
C PRO A 61 -10.29 4.35 6.05
N TYR A 62 -9.25 4.12 6.84
CA TYR A 62 -9.23 3.06 7.88
C TYR A 62 -9.54 1.63 7.38
N GLY A 63 -9.47 1.39 6.06
CA GLY A 63 -9.81 0.12 5.45
C GLY A 63 -8.62 -0.74 5.06
N THR A 64 -8.92 -1.88 4.45
CA THR A 64 -7.93 -2.78 3.87
C THR A 64 -7.81 -2.55 2.38
N TYR A 65 -6.58 -2.58 1.89
CA TYR A 65 -6.23 -2.47 0.48
C TYR A 65 -5.47 -3.70 0.04
N ILE A 66 -5.73 -4.12 -1.19
CA ILE A 66 -4.96 -5.16 -1.86
C ILE A 66 -4.44 -4.57 -3.17
N PHE A 67 -3.13 -4.64 -3.34
CA PHE A 67 -2.41 -4.16 -4.51
C PHE A 67 -1.89 -5.35 -5.30
N LEU A 68 -2.03 -5.26 -6.62
CA LEU A 68 -1.32 -6.11 -7.57
C LEU A 68 -0.16 -5.30 -8.13
N ASN A 69 1.04 -5.87 -8.11
CA ASN A 69 2.29 -5.23 -8.51
C ASN A 69 3.01 -6.12 -9.52
N GLN A 70 3.75 -5.51 -10.43
CA GLN A 70 4.75 -6.22 -11.22
C GLN A 70 5.98 -6.53 -10.36
N LYS A 71 6.68 -7.64 -10.64
CA LYS A 71 7.83 -8.15 -9.87
C LYS A 71 8.87 -7.10 -9.46
N TYR A 72 9.11 -6.10 -10.31
CA TYR A 72 10.14 -5.09 -10.11
C TYR A 72 9.66 -3.83 -9.38
N GLU A 73 8.41 -3.77 -8.94
CA GLU A 73 7.90 -2.64 -8.15
C GLU A 73 8.13 -2.86 -6.66
N PHE A 74 9.24 -2.28 -6.16
CA PHE A 74 9.69 -2.43 -4.77
C PHE A 74 9.17 -1.37 -3.80
N SER A 75 8.48 -0.32 -4.25
CA SER A 75 8.00 0.74 -3.36
C SER A 75 6.61 0.44 -2.77
N ASN A 76 6.50 0.44 -1.45
CA ASN A 76 5.25 0.23 -0.71
C ASN A 76 4.58 1.57 -0.30
N PRO A 77 3.26 1.74 -0.44
CA PRO A 77 2.38 1.08 -1.40
C PRO A 77 2.40 1.84 -2.74
N LYS A 78 2.92 1.18 -3.78
CA LYS A 78 2.67 1.49 -5.19
C LYS A 78 2.20 0.22 -5.87
N GLY A 79 1.40 0.38 -6.92
CA GLY A 79 0.77 -0.72 -7.65
C GLY A 79 -0.69 -0.44 -7.99
N HIS A 80 -1.35 -1.40 -8.62
CA HIS A 80 -2.76 -1.29 -8.97
C HIS A 80 -3.64 -1.74 -7.79
N VAL A 81 -4.50 -0.85 -7.29
CA VAL A 81 -5.49 -1.20 -6.25
C VAL A 81 -6.54 -2.12 -6.86
N ILE A 82 -6.48 -3.40 -6.52
CA ILE A 82 -7.46 -4.40 -6.99
C ILE A 82 -8.62 -4.59 -6.02
N PHE A 83 -8.41 -4.23 -4.75
CA PHE A 83 -9.46 -4.18 -3.74
C PHE A 83 -9.19 -3.07 -2.73
N ALA A 84 -10.25 -2.37 -2.33
CA ALA A 84 -10.25 -1.50 -1.16
C ALA A 84 -11.62 -1.58 -0.47
N GLY A 85 -11.65 -1.87 0.83
CA GLY A 85 -12.91 -2.06 1.55
C GLY A 85 -12.71 -2.44 3.01
N TYR A 86 -13.81 -2.86 3.65
CA TYR A 86 -13.86 -3.18 5.07
C TYR A 86 -14.29 -4.64 5.25
N CYS A 87 -13.38 -5.44 5.82
CA CYS A 87 -13.60 -6.84 6.13
C CYS A 87 -13.71 -7.01 7.65
N GLU A 88 -14.62 -7.87 8.11
CA GLU A 88 -14.70 -8.30 9.52
C GLU A 88 -13.52 -9.20 9.90
N ASN A 89 -13.02 -9.97 8.93
CA ASN A 89 -11.83 -10.80 9.04
C ASN A 89 -10.65 -10.19 8.27
N GLU A 90 -9.44 -10.69 8.55
CA GLU A 90 -8.29 -10.40 7.69
C GLU A 90 -8.53 -11.01 6.30
N PRO A 91 -8.56 -10.20 5.22
CA PRO A 91 -8.87 -10.72 3.89
C PRO A 91 -7.78 -11.65 3.40
N LYS A 92 -8.20 -12.75 2.79
CA LYS A 92 -7.32 -13.74 2.18
C LYS A 92 -7.29 -13.53 0.67
N PHE A 93 -6.16 -13.82 0.05
CA PHE A 93 -6.04 -13.83 -1.40
C PHE A 93 -5.12 -14.96 -1.82
N TYR A 94 -5.47 -15.59 -2.93
CA TYR A 94 -4.73 -16.72 -3.47
C TYR A 94 -4.94 -16.81 -4.98
N TRP A 95 -3.93 -17.34 -5.65
CA TRP A 95 -3.97 -17.54 -7.10
C TRP A 95 -4.75 -18.79 -7.44
N LEU A 96 -5.74 -18.66 -8.32
CA LEU A 96 -6.44 -19.79 -8.92
C LEU A 96 -5.68 -20.30 -10.15
N SER A 97 -4.98 -19.41 -10.84
CA SER A 97 -4.11 -19.69 -11.98
C SER A 97 -3.15 -18.52 -12.21
N ASP A 98 -2.30 -18.57 -13.24
CA ASP A 98 -1.44 -17.45 -13.63
C ASP A 98 -2.22 -16.18 -14.05
N SER A 99 -3.51 -16.32 -14.36
CA SER A 99 -4.37 -15.24 -14.87
C SER A 99 -5.62 -15.00 -14.01
N GLN A 100 -5.74 -15.65 -12.86
CA GLN A 100 -6.84 -15.44 -11.91
C GLN A 100 -6.35 -15.38 -10.47
N LEU A 101 -6.83 -14.35 -9.77
CA LEU A 101 -6.63 -14.15 -8.34
C LEU A 101 -8.00 -14.08 -7.65
N ALA A 102 -8.18 -14.87 -6.61
CA ALA A 102 -9.34 -14.80 -5.73
C ALA A 102 -9.02 -13.93 -4.52
N ILE A 103 -10.00 -13.13 -4.10
CA ILE A 103 -10.00 -12.36 -2.85
C ILE A 103 -11.19 -12.83 -2.03
N LYS A 104 -10.93 -13.30 -0.81
CA LYS A 104 -11.94 -13.76 0.12
C LYS A 104 -12.00 -12.84 1.34
N CYS A 105 -13.19 -12.32 1.61
CA CYS A 105 -13.43 -11.35 2.67
C CYS A 105 -14.88 -11.42 3.15
N LYS A 106 -15.05 -11.47 4.48
CA LYS A 106 -16.34 -11.28 5.14
C LYS A 106 -16.60 -9.79 5.27
N LEU A 107 -17.55 -9.25 4.52
CA LEU A 107 -17.75 -7.80 4.45
C LEU A 107 -18.33 -7.24 5.74
N GLN A 108 -17.74 -6.15 6.23
CA GLN A 108 -18.37 -5.33 7.27
C GLN A 108 -19.38 -4.40 6.60
N LYS A 109 -20.67 -4.72 6.72
CA LYS A 109 -21.79 -3.90 6.23
C LYS A 109 -21.74 -3.54 4.71
N GLU A 110 -21.21 -4.44 3.89
CA GLU A 110 -21.18 -4.33 2.40
C GLU A 110 -20.35 -3.16 1.81
N HIS A 111 -19.41 -2.57 2.53
CA HIS A 111 -18.64 -1.42 2.01
C HIS A 111 -17.38 -1.82 1.22
N ILE A 112 -17.55 -2.42 0.04
CA ILE A 112 -16.46 -2.44 -0.95
C ILE A 112 -16.41 -1.07 -1.62
N ARG A 113 -15.26 -0.40 -1.53
CA ARG A 113 -15.04 0.90 -2.18
C ARG A 113 -14.38 0.74 -3.55
N THR A 114 -13.62 -0.33 -3.73
CA THR A 114 -12.99 -0.66 -4.99
C THR A 114 -12.87 -2.17 -5.10
N LEU A 115 -13.26 -2.69 -6.26
CA LEU A 115 -13.01 -4.04 -6.69
C LEU A 115 -12.75 -3.98 -8.19
N ALA A 116 -11.49 -4.17 -8.58
CA ALA A 116 -11.14 -4.29 -9.99
C ALA A 116 -11.68 -5.62 -10.51
N SER A 117 -12.18 -5.65 -11.74
CA SER A 117 -12.50 -6.93 -12.41
C SER A 117 -11.26 -7.55 -13.07
N LYS A 118 -10.28 -6.72 -13.44
CA LYS A 118 -9.04 -7.12 -14.10
C LYS A 118 -7.91 -6.13 -13.84
N ALA A 119 -6.68 -6.61 -13.64
CA ALA A 119 -5.48 -5.80 -13.54
C ALA A 119 -4.26 -6.55 -14.10
N TYR A 120 -3.41 -5.89 -14.89
CA TYR A 120 -2.23 -6.51 -15.54
C TYR A 120 -2.51 -7.85 -16.25
N GLY A 121 -3.68 -7.99 -16.87
CA GLY A 121 -4.07 -9.24 -17.53
C GLY A 121 -4.70 -10.30 -16.62
N VAL A 122 -4.62 -10.13 -15.30
CA VAL A 122 -5.18 -11.04 -14.27
C VAL A 122 -6.62 -10.66 -13.97
N SER A 123 -7.53 -11.63 -14.01
CA SER A 123 -8.92 -11.47 -13.59
C SER A 123 -9.04 -11.59 -12.07
N ILE A 124 -9.80 -10.71 -11.45
CA ILE A 124 -9.98 -10.67 -10.00
C ILE A 124 -11.37 -11.21 -9.67
N VAL A 125 -11.41 -12.25 -8.84
CA VAL A 125 -12.63 -12.89 -8.38
C VAL A 125 -12.84 -12.53 -6.92
N PHE A 126 -14.04 -12.10 -6.56
CA PHE A 126 -14.39 -11.83 -5.16
C PHE A 126 -15.27 -12.95 -4.62
N GLU A 127 -14.86 -13.54 -3.52
CA GLU A 127 -15.60 -14.55 -2.77
C GLU A 127 -16.05 -13.96 -1.43
N ALA A 128 -17.34 -13.74 -1.27
CA ALA A 128 -17.89 -13.37 0.04
C ALA A 128 -17.79 -14.58 0.99
N GLU A 129 -17.36 -14.32 2.22
CA GLU A 129 -17.31 -15.31 3.31
C GLU A 129 -18.46 -15.13 4.32
#